data_AF-A0A7X7VA83-F1
#
_entry.id   AF-A0A7X7VA83-F1
#
_cell.length_a   1.000
_cell.length_b   1.000
_cell.length_c   1.000
_cell.angle_alpha   90.00
_cell.angle_beta   90.00
_cell.angle_gamma   90.00
#
_symmetry.space_group_name_H-M   'P 1'
#
loop_
_entity.id
_entity.type
_entity.pdbx_description
1 polymer ?
#
loop_
_entity_poly.entity_id
_entity_poly.type
_entity_poly.pdbx_seq_one_letter_code
_entity_poly.pdbx_strand_id
1 'polypeptide(L)'
;MPDQGRERASWTSIWPIGVYLGFVVITGLIGWRELYPQITWPELVYRALAMIVLSWEVDYDVQIPVVLNVSRFLALGAAFGAAGMILARLLHSRHQLERAKRANQHVVILGEGPEVLRLAQNYRRQWGGRRRVVAVGDHSDELSAQLASRGVIVLASPSDTVLSKIVRQAQDVVVV
;
A
#
# COMPACT_ATOMS: atom_id res chain seq x y z
N MET A 1 -2.56 16.17 -26.44
CA MET A 1 -1.71 15.60 -25.37
C MET A 1 -2.45 14.42 -24.80
N PRO A 2 -2.06 13.16 -25.10
CA PRO A 2 -2.78 12.02 -24.58
C PRO A 2 -2.36 11.75 -23.13
N ASP A 3 -3.42 11.57 -22.35
CA ASP A 3 -3.54 11.24 -20.94
C ASP A 3 -2.55 10.15 -20.48
N GLN A 4 -1.89 10.45 -19.36
CA GLN A 4 -0.78 9.68 -18.80
C GLN A 4 -1.25 8.32 -18.30
N GLY A 5 -0.31 7.37 -18.35
CA GLY A 5 -0.50 5.97 -18.00
C GLY A 5 -1.23 5.78 -16.68
N ARG A 6 -2.49 5.36 -16.76
CA ARG A 6 -3.08 4.52 -15.72
C ARG A 6 -2.12 3.37 -15.52
N GLU A 7 -1.50 3.32 -14.35
CA GLU A 7 -0.82 2.15 -13.83
C GLU A 7 -1.68 0.94 -14.21
N ARG A 8 -1.19 0.13 -15.15
CA ARG A 8 -1.71 -1.22 -15.32
C ARG A 8 -1.29 -1.90 -14.03
N ALA A 9 -2.14 -1.82 -13.00
CA ALA A 9 -2.06 -2.70 -11.84
C ALA A 9 -1.75 -4.08 -12.41
N SER A 10 -0.52 -4.55 -12.18
CA SER A 10 -0.07 -5.78 -12.81
C SER A 10 -1.09 -6.84 -12.39
N TRP A 11 -1.78 -7.43 -13.36
CA TRP A 11 -2.93 -8.32 -13.11
C TRP A 11 -2.56 -9.48 -12.18
N THR A 12 -1.27 -9.76 -12.05
CA THR A 12 -0.65 -10.72 -11.12
C THR A 12 -0.77 -10.34 -9.64
N SER A 13 -0.91 -9.05 -9.29
CA SER A 13 -1.00 -8.57 -7.90
C SER A 13 -2.41 -8.68 -7.31
N ILE A 14 -3.46 -8.59 -8.15
CA ILE A 14 -4.87 -8.64 -7.70
C ILE A 14 -5.34 -10.09 -7.52
N TRP A 15 -4.75 -11.02 -8.26
CA TRP A 15 -5.09 -12.44 -8.23
C TRP A 15 -5.10 -13.05 -6.81
N PRO A 16 -4.07 -12.88 -5.95
CA PRO A 16 -4.10 -13.42 -4.60
C PRO A 16 -5.21 -12.82 -3.73
N ILE A 17 -5.56 -11.54 -3.91
CA ILE A 17 -6.67 -10.90 -3.20
C ILE A 17 -7.99 -11.51 -3.65
N GLY A 18 -8.18 -11.68 -4.96
CA GLY A 18 -9.36 -12.33 -5.53
C GLY A 18 -9.53 -13.76 -5.04
N VAL A 19 -8.45 -14.55 -4.99
CA VAL A 19 -8.46 -15.92 -4.45
C VAL A 19 -8.80 -15.92 -2.96
N TYR A 20 -8.21 -15.01 -2.19
CA TYR A 20 -8.49 -14.88 -0.75
C TYR A 20 -9.96 -14.55 -0.49
N LEU A 21 -10.50 -13.53 -1.17
CA LEU A 21 -11.91 -13.14 -1.06
C LEU A 21 -12.84 -14.25 -1.56
N GLY A 22 -12.47 -14.94 -2.64
CA GLY A 22 -13.19 -16.12 -3.12
C GLY A 22 -13.25 -17.21 -2.06
N PHE A 23 -12.15 -17.46 -1.34
CA PHE A 23 -12.10 -18.43 -0.25
C PHE A 23 -12.98 -18.03 0.93
N VAL A 24 -13.00 -16.74 1.31
CA VAL A 24 -13.94 -16.19 2.32
C VAL A 24 -15.38 -16.47 1.92
N VAL A 25 -15.75 -16.18 0.67
CA VAL A 25 -17.12 -16.39 0.16
C VAL A 25 -17.49 -17.86 0.11
N ILE A 26 -16.62 -18.74 -0.40
CA ILE A 26 -16.88 -20.18 -0.50
C ILE A 26 -17.11 -20.79 0.88
N THR A 27 -16.23 -20.49 1.84
CA THR A 27 -16.39 -20.96 3.22
C THR A 27 -17.63 -20.36 3.88
N GLY A 28 -17.96 -19.11 3.57
CA GLY A 28 -19.21 -18.48 4.00
C GLY A 28 -20.45 -19.20 3.46
N LEU A 29 -20.49 -19.51 2.16
CA LEU A 29 -21.59 -20.24 1.53
C LEU A 29 -21.81 -21.62 2.16
N ILE A 30 -20.72 -22.37 2.39
CA ILE A 30 -20.78 -23.69 3.03
C ILE A 30 -21.30 -23.54 4.46
N GLY A 31 -20.69 -22.66 5.25
CA GLY A 31 -21.04 -22.46 6.65
C GLY A 31 -22.48 -21.96 6.86
N TRP A 32 -22.97 -21.05 6.02
CA TRP A 32 -24.34 -20.57 6.09
C TRP A 32 -25.34 -21.64 5.67
N ARG A 33 -25.00 -22.49 4.70
CA ARG A 33 -25.84 -23.62 4.29
C ARG A 33 -25.93 -24.68 5.39
N GLU A 34 -24.84 -24.94 6.10
CA GLU A 34 -24.82 -25.84 7.25
C GLU A 34 -25.67 -25.29 8.41
N LEU A 35 -25.57 -23.99 8.68
CA LEU A 35 -26.30 -23.33 9.76
C LEU A 35 -27.80 -23.20 9.48
N TYR A 36 -28.17 -22.82 8.25
CA TYR A 36 -29.56 -22.66 7.82
C TYR A 36 -29.82 -23.47 6.54
N PRO A 37 -30.12 -24.78 6.65
CA PRO A 37 -30.35 -25.63 5.49
C PRO A 37 -31.54 -25.21 4.62
N GLN A 38 -32.52 -24.51 5.23
CA GLN A 38 -33.77 -24.09 4.60
C GLN A 38 -33.65 -22.73 3.88
N ILE A 39 -32.50 -22.07 3.95
CA ILE A 39 -32.32 -20.73 3.40
C ILE A 39 -32.34 -20.74 1.87
N THR A 40 -32.94 -19.72 1.26
CA THR A 40 -32.97 -19.60 -0.20
C THR A 40 -31.57 -19.28 -0.75
N TRP A 41 -31.28 -19.71 -1.99
CA TRP A 41 -30.00 -19.44 -2.64
C TRP A 41 -29.64 -17.95 -2.72
N PRO A 42 -30.55 -17.01 -3.07
CA PRO A 42 -30.22 -15.59 -3.09
C PRO A 42 -29.81 -15.05 -1.71
N GLU A 43 -30.53 -15.43 -0.67
CA GLU A 43 -30.22 -15.03 0.71
C GLU A 43 -28.89 -15.63 1.18
N LEU A 44 -28.59 -16.88 0.79
CA LEU A 44 -27.31 -17.53 1.08
C LEU A 44 -26.13 -16.76 0.48
N VAL A 45 -26.24 -16.37 -0.79
CA VAL A 45 -25.20 -15.59 -1.48
C VAL A 45 -25.07 -14.21 -0.86
N TYR A 46 -26.20 -13.55 -0.57
CA TYR A 46 -26.22 -12.26 0.11
C TYR A 46 -25.46 -12.33 1.44
N ARG A 47 -25.78 -13.30 2.30
CA ARG A 47 -25.12 -13.47 3.60
C ARG A 47 -23.63 -13.78 3.49
N ALA A 48 -23.23 -14.62 2.53
CA ALA A 48 -21.81 -14.91 2.30
C ALA A 48 -21.03 -13.67 1.83
N LEU A 49 -21.61 -12.83 0.98
CA LEU A 49 -21.00 -11.57 0.56
C LEU A 49 -21.00 -10.51 1.67
N ALA A 50 -22.06 -10.44 2.47
CA ALA A 50 -22.19 -9.50 3.58
C ALA A 50 -21.05 -9.65 4.61
N MET A 51 -20.51 -10.87 4.76
CA MET A 51 -19.35 -11.13 5.62
C MET A 51 -18.11 -10.34 5.20
N ILE A 52 -17.89 -10.07 3.92
CA ILE A 52 -16.74 -9.27 3.43
C ILE A 52 -16.76 -7.87 4.05
N VAL A 53 -17.96 -7.32 4.26
CA VAL A 53 -18.17 -5.99 4.85
C VAL A 53 -18.34 -6.08 6.37
N LEU A 54 -17.94 -7.21 6.98
CA LEU A 54 -18.07 -7.52 8.40
C LEU A 54 -19.51 -7.49 8.91
N SER A 55 -20.49 -7.62 8.02
CA SER A 55 -21.89 -7.76 8.42
C SER A 55 -22.15 -9.21 8.81
N TRP A 56 -22.61 -9.39 10.05
CA TRP A 56 -22.80 -10.68 10.67
C TRP A 56 -24.02 -10.63 11.59
N GLU A 57 -25.10 -11.28 11.16
CA GLU A 57 -26.33 -11.42 11.92
C GLU A 57 -26.68 -12.90 12.05
N VAL A 58 -26.33 -13.46 13.21
CA VAL A 58 -26.59 -14.85 13.60
C VAL A 58 -27.19 -14.87 14.99
N ASP A 59 -28.17 -15.74 15.18
CA ASP A 59 -28.66 -16.09 16.49
C ASP A 59 -27.57 -16.88 17.24
N TYR A 60 -27.17 -16.42 18.43
CA TYR A 60 -26.09 -17.06 19.19
C TYR A 60 -26.56 -18.29 19.98
N ASP A 61 -27.86 -18.58 19.96
CA ASP A 61 -28.44 -19.75 20.62
C ASP A 61 -28.25 -21.05 19.81
N VAL A 62 -27.70 -20.95 18.58
CA VAL A 62 -27.37 -22.12 17.73
C VAL A 62 -25.87 -22.41 17.70
N GLN A 63 -25.52 -23.68 17.51
CA GLN A 63 -24.14 -24.09 17.34
C GLN A 63 -23.62 -23.60 15.97
N ILE A 64 -22.75 -22.57 16.01
CA ILE A 64 -22.16 -21.98 14.80
C ILE A 64 -21.16 -22.98 14.17
N PRO A 65 -21.32 -23.33 12.89
CA PRO A 65 -20.39 -24.22 12.20
C PRO A 65 -18.96 -23.67 12.20
N VAL A 66 -17.98 -24.54 12.37
CA VAL A 66 -16.56 -24.16 12.38
C VAL A 66 -16.17 -23.50 11.05
N VAL A 67 -16.68 -24.00 9.93
CA VAL A 67 -16.44 -23.45 8.60
C VAL A 67 -16.88 -21.99 8.50
N LEU A 68 -18.02 -21.66 9.11
CA LEU A 68 -18.54 -20.31 9.11
C LEU A 68 -17.69 -19.37 9.98
N ASN A 69 -17.18 -19.86 11.12
CA ASN A 69 -16.21 -19.14 11.94
C ASN A 69 -14.91 -18.86 11.18
N VAL A 70 -14.40 -19.83 10.40
CA VAL A 70 -13.23 -19.63 9.54
C VAL A 70 -13.46 -18.49 8.55
N SER A 71 -14.60 -18.49 7.85
CA SER A 71 -14.97 -17.40 6.94
C SER A 71 -14.99 -16.04 7.66
N ARG A 72 -15.56 -15.99 8.88
CA ARG A 72 -15.64 -14.78 9.70
C ARG A 72 -14.25 -14.21 10.03
N PHE A 73 -13.32 -15.05 10.48
CA PHE A 73 -11.97 -14.61 10.80
C PHE A 73 -11.16 -14.21 9.58
N LEU A 74 -11.37 -14.87 8.44
CA LEU A 74 -10.75 -14.47 7.18
C LEU A 74 -11.28 -13.12 6.69
N ALA A 75 -12.60 -12.89 6.75
CA ALA A 75 -13.17 -11.60 6.40
C ALA A 75 -12.62 -10.47 7.29
N LEU A 76 -12.48 -10.73 8.59
CA LEU A 76 -11.84 -9.83 9.54
C LEU A 76 -10.39 -9.53 9.14
N GLY A 77 -9.63 -10.57 8.79
CA GLY A 77 -8.25 -10.45 8.31
C GLY A 77 -8.14 -9.58 7.05
N ALA A 78 -9.07 -9.75 6.08
CA ALA A 78 -9.13 -8.90 4.89
C ALA A 78 -9.36 -7.43 5.25
N ALA A 79 -10.40 -7.13 6.03
CA ALA A 79 -10.79 -5.76 6.35
C ALA A 79 -9.69 -5.02 7.14
N PHE A 80 -9.20 -5.63 8.22
CA PHE A 80 -8.16 -5.03 9.05
C PHE A 80 -6.79 -5.04 8.37
N GLY A 81 -6.48 -6.05 7.56
CA GLY A 81 -5.26 -6.10 6.76
C GLY A 81 -5.19 -4.98 5.74
N ALA A 82 -6.29 -4.73 5.02
CA ALA A 82 -6.39 -3.62 4.08
C ALA A 82 -6.25 -2.26 4.79
N ALA A 83 -7.00 -2.04 5.87
CA ALA A 83 -6.90 -0.82 6.66
C ALA A 83 -5.48 -0.59 7.22
N GLY A 84 -4.85 -1.64 7.74
CA GLY A 84 -3.48 -1.63 8.24
C GLY A 84 -2.46 -1.29 7.16
N MET A 85 -2.60 -1.86 5.96
CA MET A 85 -1.72 -1.55 4.82
C MET A 85 -1.84 -0.08 4.39
N ILE A 86 -3.05 0.46 4.32
CA ILE A 86 -3.29 1.88 4.01
C ILE A 86 -2.65 2.77 5.07
N LEU A 87 -2.88 2.46 6.35
CA LEU A 87 -2.30 3.21 7.46
C LEU A 87 -0.77 3.15 7.44
N ALA A 88 -0.18 1.98 7.18
CA ALA A 88 1.26 1.80 7.08
C ALA A 88 1.85 2.64 5.92
N ARG A 89 1.20 2.67 4.75
CA ARG A 89 1.61 3.51 3.62
C ARG A 89 1.56 5.00 3.98
N LEU A 90 0.49 5.44 4.63
CA LEU A 90 0.34 6.83 5.08
C LEU A 90 1.43 7.21 6.09
N LEU A 91 1.68 6.35 7.09
CA LEU A 91 2.73 6.56 8.09
C LEU A 91 4.12 6.55 7.46
N HIS A 92 4.38 5.67 6.50
CA HIS A 92 5.65 5.63 5.77
C HIS A 92 5.89 6.94 5.02
N SER A 93 4.89 7.42 4.25
CA SER A 93 4.96 8.70 3.54
C SER A 93 5.23 9.87 4.50
N ARG A 94 4.49 9.94 5.61
CA ARG A 94 4.70 10.95 6.66
C ARG A 94 6.10 10.87 7.27
N HIS A 95 6.58 9.66 7.54
CA HIS A 95 7.91 9.44 8.11
C HIS A 95 9.02 9.89 7.15
N GLN A 96 8.93 9.55 5.86
CA GLN A 96 9.89 10.00 4.85
C GLN A 96 9.90 11.52 4.71
N LEU A 97 8.72 12.15 4.71
CA LEU A 97 8.59 13.60 4.67
C LEU A 97 9.27 14.27 5.86
N GLU A 98 9.05 13.76 7.06
CA GLU A 98 9.69 14.27 8.27
C GLU A 98 11.21 14.05 8.26
N ARG A 99 11.69 12.92 7.73
CA ARG A 99 13.13 12.69 7.53
C ARG A 99 13.75 13.68 6.56
N ALA A 100 13.05 14.01 5.47
CA ALA A 100 13.51 14.98 4.49
C ALA A 100 13.56 16.40 5.09
N LYS A 101 12.50 16.83 5.79
CA LYS A 101 12.48 18.14 6.47
C LYS A 101 13.54 18.31 7.55
N ARG A 102 14.00 17.23 8.17
CA ARG A 102 15.07 17.24 9.18
C ARG A 102 16.45 17.05 8.57
N ALA A 103 16.55 16.76 7.28
CA ALA A 103 17.84 16.63 6.61
C ALA A 103 18.39 18.02 6.32
N ASN A 104 19.57 18.33 6.85
CA ASN A 104 20.31 19.55 6.51
C ASN A 104 21.47 19.20 5.58
N GLN A 105 21.85 20.13 4.69
CA GLN A 105 22.98 19.96 3.76
C GLN A 105 22.87 18.68 2.90
N HIS A 106 21.65 18.38 2.48
CA HIS A 106 21.35 17.21 1.66
C HIS A 106 21.35 17.58 0.17
N VAL A 107 21.41 16.56 -0.69
CA VAL A 107 21.23 16.73 -2.14
C VAL A 107 19.80 16.38 -2.49
N VAL A 108 19.10 17.24 -3.23
CA VAL A 108 17.76 16.98 -3.76
C VAL A 108 17.88 16.62 -5.23
N ILE A 109 17.25 15.52 -5.64
CA ILE A 109 17.15 15.10 -7.04
C ILE A 109 15.66 15.11 -7.40
N LEU A 110 15.30 15.95 -8.37
CA LEU A 110 13.97 16.09 -8.92
C LEU A 110 13.94 15.34 -10.26
N GLY A 111 13.05 14.38 -10.40
CA GLY A 111 12.88 13.61 -11.63
C GLY A 111 12.21 12.27 -11.35
N GLU A 112 11.66 11.63 -12.38
CA GLU A 112 10.89 10.38 -12.24
C GLU A 112 11.60 9.18 -12.86
N GLY A 113 12.57 9.44 -13.75
CA GLY A 113 13.25 8.45 -14.56
C GLY A 113 14.27 7.57 -13.82
N PRO A 114 14.69 6.45 -14.43
CA PRO A 114 15.70 5.55 -13.88
C PRO A 114 17.08 6.21 -13.69
N GLU A 115 17.35 7.34 -14.34
CA GLU A 115 18.55 8.15 -14.19
C GLU A 115 18.74 8.64 -12.74
N VAL A 116 17.64 8.91 -12.03
CA VAL A 116 17.63 9.32 -10.62
C VAL A 116 18.37 8.32 -9.75
N LEU A 117 18.25 7.03 -10.07
CA LEU A 117 18.93 5.95 -9.36
C LEU A 117 20.45 6.06 -9.45
N ARG A 118 20.96 6.32 -10.66
CA ARG A 118 22.40 6.42 -10.93
C ARG A 118 22.95 7.70 -10.32
N LEU A 119 22.23 8.82 -10.44
CA LEU A 119 22.61 10.08 -9.83
C LEU A 119 22.67 9.99 -8.31
N ALA A 120 21.63 9.45 -7.67
CA ALA A 120 21.59 9.30 -6.22
C ALA A 120 22.76 8.46 -5.69
N GLN A 121 23.12 7.39 -6.41
CA GLN A 121 24.30 6.57 -6.08
C GLN A 121 25.61 7.33 -6.21
N ASN A 122 25.79 8.08 -7.31
CA ASN A 122 27.01 8.84 -7.55
C ASN A 122 27.22 9.91 -6.47
N TYR A 123 26.18 10.65 -6.14
CA TYR A 123 26.24 11.62 -5.04
C TYR A 123 26.52 10.95 -3.69
N ARG A 124 25.88 9.81 -3.38
CA ARG A 124 26.22 9.09 -2.15
C ARG A 124 27.68 8.64 -2.13
N ARG A 125 28.23 8.13 -3.24
CA ARG A 125 29.63 7.69 -3.34
C ARG A 125 30.61 8.83 -3.19
N GLN A 126 30.38 9.94 -3.90
CA GLN A 126 31.24 11.13 -3.85
C GLN A 126 31.43 11.66 -2.43
N TRP A 127 30.38 11.58 -1.60
CA TRP A 127 30.39 12.05 -0.22
C TRP A 127 30.59 10.92 0.81
N GLY A 128 31.09 9.75 0.39
CA GLY A 128 31.38 8.61 1.27
C GLY A 128 30.17 8.13 2.09
N GLY A 129 28.95 8.31 1.57
CA GLY A 129 27.70 7.97 2.22
C GLY A 129 27.27 8.87 3.38
N ARG A 130 28.05 9.92 3.70
CA ARG A 130 27.79 10.83 4.82
C ARG A 130 26.64 11.81 4.57
N ARG A 131 26.42 12.19 3.31
CA ARG A 131 25.34 13.10 2.94
C ARG A 131 24.07 12.35 2.60
N ARG A 132 22.95 12.91 3.08
CA ARG A 132 21.61 12.44 2.74
C ARG A 132 21.28 12.89 1.33
N VAL A 133 20.65 11.99 0.57
CA VAL A 133 20.10 12.29 -0.76
C VAL A 133 18.60 12.12 -0.66
N VAL A 134 17.86 13.09 -1.19
CA VAL A 134 16.40 13.10 -1.24
C VAL A 134 16.01 13.05 -2.72
N ALA A 135 15.34 11.99 -3.13
CA ALA A 135 14.74 11.86 -4.46
C ALA A 135 13.28 12.27 -4.38
N VAL A 136 12.85 13.13 -5.31
CA VAL A 136 11.51 13.69 -5.37
C VAL A 136 10.95 13.46 -6.77
N GLY A 137 9.84 12.73 -6.84
CA GLY A 137 9.17 12.38 -8.08
C GLY A 137 8.20 11.22 -7.87
N ASP A 138 7.30 11.02 -8.83
CA ASP A 138 6.42 9.85 -8.85
C ASP A 138 7.18 8.64 -9.42
N HIS A 139 7.88 7.92 -8.54
CA HIS A 139 8.69 6.77 -8.91
C HIS A 139 7.89 5.48 -8.80
N SER A 140 8.12 4.53 -9.71
CA SER A 140 7.58 3.18 -9.58
C SER A 140 7.98 2.54 -8.24
N ASP A 141 7.15 1.63 -7.71
CA ASP A 141 7.41 0.92 -6.45
C ASP A 141 8.80 0.25 -6.45
N GLU A 142 9.19 -0.33 -7.58
CA GLU A 142 10.50 -0.97 -7.75
C GLU A 142 11.65 0.04 -7.65
N LEU A 143 11.55 1.17 -8.36
CA LEU A 143 12.57 2.22 -8.32
C LEU A 143 12.67 2.84 -6.92
N SER A 144 11.52 3.09 -6.28
CA SER A 144 11.43 3.56 -4.90
C SER A 144 12.11 2.61 -3.92
N ALA A 145 11.88 1.30 -4.04
CA ALA A 145 12.54 0.29 -3.22
C ALA A 145 14.05 0.23 -3.47
N GLN A 146 14.49 0.36 -4.73
CA GLN A 146 15.89 0.42 -5.11
C GLN A 146 16.61 1.70 -4.63
N LEU A 147 15.91 2.82 -4.51
CA LEU A 147 16.42 4.06 -3.93
C LEU A 147 16.51 3.93 -2.40
N ALA A 148 15.44 3.46 -1.77
CA ALA A 148 15.34 3.30 -0.31
C ALA A 148 16.37 2.30 0.24
N SER A 149 16.57 1.16 -0.44
CA SER A 149 17.62 0.17 -0.09
C SER A 149 19.03 0.75 -0.16
N ARG A 150 19.23 1.80 -0.96
CA ARG A 150 20.46 2.55 -1.05
C ARG A 150 20.47 3.78 -0.14
N GLY A 151 19.62 3.83 0.89
CA GLY A 151 19.60 4.89 1.91
C GLY A 151 19.20 6.26 1.38
N VAL A 152 18.56 6.32 0.20
CA VAL A 152 17.98 7.55 -0.35
C VAL A 152 16.60 7.75 0.26
N ILE A 153 16.29 8.99 0.65
CA ILE A 153 14.95 9.37 1.12
C ILE A 153 14.11 9.61 -0.12
N VAL A 154 13.01 8.88 -0.29
CA VAL A 154 12.14 9.00 -1.47
C VAL A 154 10.86 9.73 -1.07
N LEU A 155 10.48 10.74 -1.85
CA LEU A 155 9.25 11.50 -1.67
C LEU A 155 8.44 11.52 -2.96
N ALA A 156 7.20 11.02 -2.89
CA ALA A 156 6.22 11.23 -3.94
C ALA A 156 5.70 12.67 -3.86
N SER A 157 5.91 13.44 -4.93
CA SER A 157 5.35 14.77 -5.22
C SER A 157 4.82 15.57 -4.00
N PRO A 158 5.73 16.11 -3.15
CA PRO A 158 5.32 16.94 -2.02
C PRO A 158 4.70 18.26 -2.47
N SER A 159 3.83 18.85 -1.66
CA SER A 159 3.29 20.19 -1.94
C SER A 159 4.39 21.24 -2.07
N ASP A 160 4.18 22.29 -2.87
CA ASP A 160 5.16 23.35 -3.13
C ASP A 160 5.73 23.99 -1.85
N THR A 161 4.88 24.15 -0.83
CA THR A 161 5.27 24.65 0.49
C THR A 161 6.25 23.75 1.22
N VAL A 162 6.18 22.44 1.00
CA VAL A 162 7.09 21.47 1.60
C VAL A 162 8.32 21.28 0.72
N LEU A 163 8.15 21.21 -0.60
CA LEU A 163 9.25 21.15 -1.55
C LEU A 163 10.20 22.33 -1.36
N SER A 164 9.66 23.55 -1.28
CA SER A 164 10.46 24.76 -1.05
C SER A 164 11.24 24.72 0.28
N LYS A 165 10.69 24.13 1.35
CA LYS A 165 11.42 23.95 2.63
C LYS A 165 12.59 22.97 2.47
N ILE A 166 12.36 21.84 1.80
CA ILE A 166 13.38 20.81 1.56
C ILE A 166 14.49 21.40 0.69
N VAL A 167 14.13 22.03 -0.43
CA VAL A 167 15.07 22.68 -1.36
C VAL A 167 15.88 23.80 -0.69
N ARG A 168 15.28 24.63 0.17
CA ARG A 168 16.00 25.69 0.90
C ARG A 168 17.09 25.17 1.84
N GLN A 169 16.93 23.95 2.35
CA GLN A 169 17.92 23.30 3.23
C GLN A 169 18.87 22.38 2.45
N ALA A 170 18.65 22.24 1.14
CA ALA A 170 19.50 21.49 0.25
C ALA A 170 20.79 22.26 -0.03
N GLN A 171 21.87 21.52 -0.18
CA GLN A 171 23.14 22.08 -0.62
C GLN A 171 23.26 22.07 -2.14
N ASP A 172 22.63 21.09 -2.78
CA ASP A 172 22.63 20.93 -4.23
C ASP A 172 21.25 20.41 -4.66
N VAL A 173 20.80 20.87 -5.82
CA VAL A 173 19.49 20.53 -6.40
C VAL A 173 19.72 20.17 -7.86
N VAL A 174 19.39 18.93 -8.20
CA VAL A 174 19.53 18.39 -9.55
C VAL A 174 18.15 18.13 -10.12
N VAL A 175 17.88 18.62 -11.33
CA VAL A 175 16.62 18.40 -12.06
C VAL A 175 16.93 17.54 -13.28
N VAL A 176 16.14 16.50 -13.50
CA VAL A 176 16.31 15.49 -14.56
C VAL A 176 15.00 15.28 -15.31
#